data_AF-A0A7X4FX41-F1
#
_entry.id   AF-A0A7X4FX41-F1
#
_cell.length_a   1.000
_cell.length_b   1.000
_cell.length_c   1.000
_cell.angle_alpha   90.00
_cell.angle_beta   90.00
_cell.angle_gamma   90.00
#
_symmetry.space_group_name_H-M   'P 1'
#
loop_
_entity.id
_entity.type
_entity.pdbx_description
1 polymer ?
#
loop_
_entity_poly.entity_id
_entity_poly.type
_entity_poly.pdbx_seq_one_letter_code
_entity_poly.pdbx_strand_id
1 'polypeptide(L)'
;MTITKMSLPRRTVLRGLGAAVALPLLDAMVPAASALSRTAAAPTRRFGVVYVPNGIAMEYWTPAEEGKGFELTPILHPLAAFRDQMTVVSGLRGYWTPAHAGASTTFLTGAAGVAGETAPVADISMDQLLARE
;
A
#
# COMPACT_ATOMS: atom_id res chain seq x y z
N MET A 1 34.97 0.41 -22.73
CA MET A 1 33.92 -0.60 -22.52
C MET A 1 32.66 -0.12 -23.22
N THR A 2 32.19 -0.82 -24.25
CA THR A 2 31.03 -0.43 -25.05
C THR A 2 29.81 -1.19 -24.53
N ILE A 3 28.83 -0.49 -23.96
CA ILE A 3 27.60 -1.11 -23.45
C ILE A 3 26.51 -0.95 -24.51
N THR A 4 26.10 -2.06 -25.12
CA THR A 4 24.97 -2.09 -26.05
C THR A 4 23.70 -2.42 -25.25
N LYS A 5 22.73 -1.50 -25.21
CA LYS A 5 21.44 -1.64 -24.47
C LYS A 5 20.49 -2.65 -25.15
N MET A 6 20.99 -3.78 -25.62
CA MET A 6 20.20 -4.79 -26.29
C MET A 6 19.34 -5.56 -25.26
N SER A 7 18.07 -5.80 -25.59
CA SER A 7 17.15 -6.63 -24.80
C SER A 7 16.43 -7.62 -25.70
N LEU A 8 16.32 -8.87 -25.28
CA LEU A 8 15.57 -9.89 -26.01
C LEU A 8 14.05 -9.64 -25.91
N PRO A 9 13.31 -9.49 -27.03
CA PRO A 9 11.87 -9.29 -26.98
C PRO A 9 11.17 -10.53 -26.40
N ARG A 10 10.30 -10.34 -25.40
CA ARG A 10 9.51 -11.42 -24.77
C ARG A 10 8.78 -12.30 -25.80
N ARG A 11 8.27 -11.70 -26.88
CA ARG A 11 7.58 -12.41 -27.97
C ARG A 11 8.50 -13.34 -28.75
N THR A 12 9.79 -13.01 -28.91
CA THR A 12 10.78 -13.86 -29.56
C THR A 12 11.06 -15.10 -28.72
N VAL A 13 11.19 -14.93 -27.41
CA VAL A 13 11.35 -16.05 -26.46
C VAL A 13 10.11 -16.94 -26.45
N LEU A 14 8.91 -16.36 -26.32
CA LEU A 14 7.66 -17.11 -26.29
C LEU A 14 7.34 -17.85 -27.61
N ARG A 15 7.77 -17.34 -28.76
CA ARG A 15 7.59 -18.00 -30.06
C ARG A 15 8.50 -19.22 -30.25
N GLY A 16 9.63 -19.30 -29.56
CA GLY A 16 10.54 -20.44 -29.60
C GLY A 16 10.23 -21.55 -28.58
N LEU A 17 9.41 -21.25 -27.57
CA LEU A 17 9.16 -22.12 -26.41
C LEU A 17 7.70 -22.56 -26.37
N GLY A 18 7.30 -23.45 -27.28
CA GLY A 18 5.96 -24.07 -27.30
C GLY A 18 5.58 -24.89 -26.05
N ALA A 19 6.43 -24.93 -25.01
CA ALA A 19 6.23 -25.74 -23.79
C ALA A 19 6.66 -25.05 -22.47
N ALA A 20 6.87 -23.73 -22.40
CA ALA A 20 7.32 -23.03 -21.18
C ALA A 20 6.27 -22.08 -20.61
N VAL A 21 5.12 -22.61 -20.18
CA VAL A 21 3.98 -21.84 -19.66
C VAL A 21 4.29 -21.09 -18.34
N ALA A 22 5.52 -21.12 -17.81
CA ALA A 22 5.84 -20.49 -16.53
C ALA A 22 7.24 -19.88 -16.40
N LEU A 23 7.94 -19.51 -17.49
CA LEU A 23 9.28 -18.94 -17.29
C LEU A 23 9.20 -17.51 -16.74
N PRO A 24 9.77 -17.23 -15.55
CA PRO A 24 9.87 -15.87 -15.02
C PRO A 24 10.76 -15.00 -15.91
N LEU A 25 10.63 -13.67 -15.77
CA LEU A 25 11.45 -12.70 -16.49
C LEU A 25 12.94 -12.94 -16.16
N LEU A 26 13.77 -13.23 -17.16
CA LEU A 26 15.20 -13.46 -17.00
C LEU A 26 15.97 -12.13 -17.03
N ASP A 27 17.08 -12.02 -16.29
CA ASP A 27 17.92 -10.82 -16.25
C ASP A 27 18.40 -10.36 -17.65
N ALA A 28 18.65 -11.31 -18.56
CA ALA A 28 19.01 -11.03 -19.95
C ALA A 28 17.91 -10.31 -20.77
N MET A 29 16.69 -10.21 -20.24
CA MET A 29 15.56 -9.49 -20.85
C MET A 29 15.47 -8.04 -20.36
N VAL A 30 16.31 -7.65 -19.40
CA VAL A 30 16.40 -6.27 -18.89
C VAL A 30 17.63 -5.60 -19.53
N PRO A 31 17.48 -4.49 -20.27
CA PRO A 31 18.63 -3.84 -20.88
C PRO A 31 19.62 -3.36 -19.81
N ALA A 32 20.90 -3.66 -20.02
CA ALA A 32 21.98 -3.30 -19.08
C ALA A 32 21.98 -1.80 -18.74
N ALA A 33 22.23 -1.49 -17.46
CA ALA A 33 22.24 -0.13 -16.91
C ALA A 33 20.92 0.67 -17.09
N SER A 34 19.79 -0.02 -17.22
CA SER A 34 18.46 0.62 -17.20
C SER A 34 17.93 0.69 -15.76
N ALA A 35 17.32 1.82 -15.40
CA ALA A 35 16.63 1.94 -14.11
C ALA A 35 15.49 0.92 -14.06
N LEU A 36 15.47 0.04 -13.04
CA LEU A 36 14.47 -1.03 -12.88
C LEU A 36 13.03 -0.52 -12.96
N SER A 37 12.76 0.71 -12.51
CA SER A 37 11.45 1.36 -12.61
C SER A 37 10.94 1.57 -14.03
N ARG A 38 11.83 1.53 -15.03
CA ARG A 38 11.50 1.73 -16.46
C ARG A 38 11.56 0.44 -17.27
N THR A 39 11.62 -0.72 -16.62
CA THR A 39 11.74 -2.01 -17.28
C THR A 39 10.53 -2.89 -16.96
N ALA A 40 10.32 -3.93 -17.76
CA ALA A 40 9.28 -4.93 -17.47
C ALA A 40 9.54 -5.71 -16.16
N ALA A 41 10.69 -5.52 -15.52
CA ALA A 41 11.04 -6.08 -14.22
C ALA A 41 10.58 -5.20 -13.05
N ALA A 42 10.00 -4.02 -13.32
CA ALA A 42 9.49 -3.16 -12.26
C ALA A 42 8.45 -3.92 -11.41
N PRO A 43 8.65 -4.03 -10.09
CA PRO A 43 7.68 -4.70 -9.24
C PRO A 43 6.35 -3.94 -9.27
N THR A 44 5.25 -4.68 -9.37
CA THR A 44 3.92 -4.08 -9.25
C THR A 44 3.76 -3.49 -7.86
N ARG A 45 3.63 -2.17 -7.78
CA ARG A 45 3.26 -1.48 -6.54
C ARG A 45 1.81 -1.81 -6.24
N ARG A 46 1.53 -2.27 -5.02
CA ARG A 46 0.19 -2.53 -4.52
C ARG A 46 -0.06 -1.64 -3.32
N PHE A 47 -1.23 -1.03 -3.29
CA PHE A 47 -1.69 -0.21 -2.19
C PHE A 47 -3.03 -0.76 -1.73
N GLY A 48 -3.20 -0.87 -0.42
CA GLY A 48 -4.42 -1.32 0.21
C GLY A 48 -4.59 -0.60 1.53
N VAL A 49 -5.84 -0.25 1.84
CA VAL A 49 -6.19 0.45 3.07
C VAL A 49 -7.37 -0.26 3.72
N VAL A 50 -7.31 -0.43 5.03
CA VAL A 50 -8.36 -1.06 5.83
C VAL A 50 -8.90 -0.02 6.81
N TYR A 51 -10.20 0.23 6.74
CA TYR A 51 -10.87 1.13 7.67
C TYR A 51 -11.21 0.42 8.98
N VAL A 52 -10.95 1.11 10.08
CA VAL A 52 -11.25 0.68 11.43
C VAL A 52 -12.34 1.61 11.97
N PRO A 53 -13.57 1.13 12.20
CA PRO A 53 -14.71 2.00 12.47
C PRO A 53 -14.73 2.53 13.90
N ASN A 54 -15.67 3.45 14.15
CA ASN A 54 -15.98 3.91 15.50
C ASN A 54 -16.36 2.73 16.41
N GLY A 55 -16.03 2.84 17.70
CA GLY A 55 -16.40 1.86 18.72
C GLY A 55 -15.38 0.73 18.96
N ILE A 56 -14.18 0.83 18.39
CA ILE A 56 -13.08 -0.07 18.70
C ILE A 56 -12.62 0.12 20.14
N ALA A 57 -12.40 -0.99 20.85
CA ALA A 57 -11.77 -1.00 22.16
C ALA A 57 -10.27 -0.71 22.01
N MET A 58 -9.91 0.58 22.08
CA MET A 58 -8.57 1.08 21.78
C MET A 58 -7.51 0.56 22.75
N GLU A 59 -7.89 0.14 23.96
CA GLU A 59 -7.02 -0.51 24.94
C GLU A 59 -6.50 -1.88 24.47
N TYR A 60 -7.22 -2.56 23.56
CA TYR A 60 -6.78 -3.82 22.95
C TYR A 60 -6.20 -3.64 21.54
N TRP A 61 -6.17 -2.40 21.04
CA TRP A 61 -5.56 -2.02 19.76
C TRP A 61 -4.19 -1.36 19.96
N THR A 62 -4.11 -0.38 20.85
CA THR A 62 -2.96 0.53 20.97
C THR A 62 -1.87 -0.07 21.84
N PRO A 63 -0.64 -0.28 21.32
CA PRO A 63 0.48 -0.69 22.15
C PRO A 63 0.76 0.32 23.28
N ALA A 64 1.11 -0.17 24.47
CA ALA A 64 1.37 0.67 25.63
C ALA A 64 2.69 1.45 25.55
N GLU A 65 3.67 0.90 24.82
CA GLU A 65 5.00 1.49 24.66
C GLU A 65 5.26 1.81 23.18
N GLU A 66 6.05 2.86 22.95
CA GLU A 66 6.54 3.25 21.64
C GLU A 66 7.93 2.67 21.35
N GLY A 67 8.33 2.68 20.07
CA GLY A 67 9.62 2.18 19.62
C GLY A 67 9.55 0.77 19.04
N LYS A 68 10.68 0.25 18.55
CA LYS A 68 10.72 -1.02 17.79
C LYS A 68 10.28 -2.25 18.59
N GLY A 69 10.32 -2.17 19.92
CA GLY A 69 10.08 -3.29 20.83
C GLY A 69 8.63 -3.47 21.26
N PHE A 70 7.68 -2.67 20.76
CA PHE A 70 6.29 -2.70 21.25
C PHE A 70 5.67 -4.12 21.19
N GLU A 71 4.91 -4.45 22.21
CA GLU A 71 4.18 -5.72 22.29
C GLU A 71 2.93 -5.69 21.40
N LEU A 72 2.64 -6.82 20.75
CA LEU A 72 1.42 -6.96 19.96
C LEU A 72 0.20 -7.07 20.88
N THR A 73 -0.72 -6.12 20.74
CA THR A 73 -1.99 -6.13 21.44
C THR A 73 -2.93 -7.22 20.87
N PRO A 74 -3.98 -7.63 21.60
CA PRO A 74 -4.87 -8.71 21.16
C PRO A 74 -5.46 -8.50 19.76
N ILE A 75 -5.84 -7.27 19.40
CA ILE A 75 -6.40 -6.98 18.06
C ILE A 75 -5.33 -7.04 16.97
N LEU A 76 -4.08 -6.71 17.28
CA LEU A 76 -2.96 -6.78 16.34
C LEU A 76 -2.33 -8.19 16.26
N HIS A 77 -2.64 -9.09 17.19
CA HIS A 77 -2.04 -10.43 17.26
C HIS A 77 -2.17 -11.27 15.97
N PRO A 78 -3.29 -11.23 15.21
CA PRO A 78 -3.39 -11.93 13.93
C PRO A 78 -2.35 -11.49 12.88
N LEU A 79 -1.72 -10.32 13.06
CA LEU A 79 -0.67 -9.79 12.19
C LEU A 79 0.74 -10.18 12.64
N ALA A 80 0.89 -11.06 13.63
CA ALA A 80 2.20 -11.42 14.19
C ALA A 80 3.23 -11.91 13.15
N ALA A 81 2.78 -12.61 12.11
CA ALA A 81 3.64 -13.04 11.00
C ALA A 81 4.28 -11.88 10.21
N PHE A 82 3.76 -10.66 10.38
CA PHE A 82 4.23 -9.44 9.72
C PHE A 82 4.86 -8.44 10.70
N ARG A 83 5.23 -8.87 11.92
CA ARG A 83 5.77 -7.96 12.96
C ARG A 83 6.92 -7.09 12.46
N ASP A 84 7.89 -7.67 11.76
CA ASP A 84 9.05 -6.94 11.23
C ASP A 84 8.73 -6.03 10.03
N GLN A 85 7.48 -6.08 9.55
CA GLN A 85 6.95 -5.26 8.45
C GLN A 85 5.88 -4.27 8.94
N MET A 86 5.66 -4.17 10.25
CA MET A 86 4.61 -3.33 10.83
C MET A 86 5.18 -2.09 11.49
N THR A 87 4.53 -0.95 11.24
CA THR A 87 4.75 0.30 11.96
C THR A 87 3.42 0.75 12.56
N VAL A 88 3.39 0.93 13.88
CA VAL A 88 2.24 1.49 14.58
C VAL A 88 2.55 2.96 14.87
N VAL A 89 1.67 3.85 14.41
CA VAL A 89 1.80 5.29 14.62
C VAL A 89 0.80 5.73 15.68
N SER A 90 1.30 6.12 16.84
CA SER A 90 0.50 6.62 17.97
C SER A 90 0.29 8.13 17.90
N GLY A 91 -0.69 8.64 18.64
CA GLY A 91 -0.94 10.09 18.75
C GLY A 91 -1.59 10.74 17.51
N LEU A 92 -2.00 9.96 16.52
CA LEU A 92 -2.75 10.48 15.37
C LEU A 92 -4.15 10.91 15.79
N ARG A 93 -4.51 12.16 15.43
CA ARG A 93 -5.83 12.71 15.64
C ARG A 93 -6.35 13.32 14.35
N GLY A 94 -7.41 12.74 13.80
CA GLY A 94 -8.14 13.31 12.68
C GLY A 94 -9.07 14.45 13.09
N TYR A 95 -9.61 15.18 12.12
CA TYR A 95 -10.71 16.12 12.35
C TYR A 95 -11.95 15.35 12.80
N TRP A 96 -12.37 15.58 14.05
CA TRP A 96 -13.54 14.91 14.60
C TRP A 96 -14.81 15.57 14.06
N THR A 97 -15.66 14.74 13.48
CA THR A 97 -17.00 15.12 13.02
C THR A 97 -18.01 14.24 13.78
N PRO A 98 -19.00 14.83 14.48
CA PRO A 98 -20.05 14.07 15.16
C PRO A 98 -21.00 13.42 14.15
N ALA A 99 -20.55 12.34 13.51
CA ALA A 99 -21.32 11.44 12.64
C ALA A 99 -20.46 10.23 12.27
N HIS A 100 -21.07 9.05 12.13
CA HIS A 100 -20.41 7.85 11.58
C HIS A 100 -19.92 8.10 10.15
N ALA A 101 -20.73 8.78 9.34
CA ALA A 101 -20.40 9.19 7.98
C ALA A 101 -19.19 10.13 7.94
N GLY A 102 -18.98 10.94 8.97
CA GLY A 102 -17.84 11.84 9.04
C GLY A 102 -16.51 11.11 9.21
N ALA A 103 -16.46 10.13 10.12
CA ALA A 103 -15.26 9.31 10.33
C ALA A 103 -14.87 8.53 9.06
N SER A 104 -15.83 7.91 8.38
CA SER A 104 -15.56 7.16 7.15
C SER A 104 -15.15 8.06 5.98
N THR A 105 -15.72 9.27 5.89
CA THR A 105 -15.37 10.24 4.85
C THR A 105 -13.96 10.80 5.05
N THR A 106 -13.62 11.19 6.28
CA THR A 106 -12.30 11.76 6.59
C THR A 106 -11.16 10.75 6.46
N PHE A 107 -11.44 9.44 6.55
CA PHE A 107 -10.43 8.38 6.61
C PHE A 107 -9.37 8.45 5.49
N LEU A 108 -9.78 8.61 4.23
CA LEU A 108 -8.86 8.70 3.09
C LEU A 108 -8.70 10.12 2.54
N THR A 109 -9.58 11.05 2.92
CA THR A 109 -9.64 12.40 2.34
C THR A 109 -9.03 13.46 3.24
N GLY A 110 -8.98 13.23 4.56
CA GLY A 110 -8.61 14.24 5.55
C GLY A 110 -9.53 15.47 5.59
N ALA A 111 -10.63 15.47 4.82
CA ALA A 111 -11.51 16.62 4.66
C ALA A 111 -12.29 16.90 5.94
N ALA A 112 -12.22 18.13 6.43
CA ALA A 112 -13.00 18.57 7.58
C ALA A 112 -14.40 18.99 7.13
N GLY A 113 -15.44 18.33 7.62
CA GLY A 113 -16.81 18.82 7.50
C GLY A 113 -17.84 17.73 7.23
N VAL A 114 -18.93 17.79 7.99
CA VAL A 114 -20.18 17.09 7.68
C VAL A 114 -21.35 17.95 8.15
N ALA A 115 -22.45 17.93 7.41
CA ALA A 115 -23.74 18.40 7.91
C ALA A 115 -24.62 17.19 8.28
N GLY A 116 -24.23 16.48 9.34
CA GLY A 116 -24.87 15.24 9.79
C GLY A 116 -24.48 13.99 8.98
N GLU A 117 -25.23 12.90 9.14
CA GLU A 117 -24.94 11.59 8.50
C GLU A 117 -25.17 11.57 6.99
N THR A 118 -25.90 12.54 6.43
CA THR A 118 -26.38 12.51 5.03
C THR A 118 -25.63 13.43 4.08
N ALA A 119 -24.80 14.33 4.60
CA ALA A 119 -24.07 15.32 3.81
C ALA A 119 -22.58 15.39 4.20
N PRO A 120 -21.81 14.31 3.93
CA PRO A 120 -20.37 14.32 4.15
C PRO A 120 -19.64 15.21 3.14
N VAL A 121 -18.60 15.92 3.60
CA VAL A 121 -17.70 16.70 2.73
C VAL A 121 -16.42 15.87 2.52
N ALA A 122 -16.17 15.49 1.27
CA ALA A 122 -14.97 14.78 0.85
C ALA A 122 -14.09 15.67 -0.02
N ASP A 123 -12.78 15.44 0.03
CA ASP A 123 -11.79 15.99 -0.91
C ASP A 123 -11.12 14.83 -1.67
N ILE A 124 -10.17 15.14 -2.56
CA ILE A 124 -9.37 14.14 -3.28
C ILE A 124 -8.69 13.22 -2.26
N SER A 125 -8.95 11.92 -2.38
CA SER A 125 -8.44 10.93 -1.44
C SER A 125 -6.97 10.57 -1.70
N MET A 126 -6.28 10.09 -0.67
CA MET A 126 -4.88 9.66 -0.76
C MET A 126 -4.65 8.61 -1.86
N ASP A 127 -5.57 7.66 -2.02
CA ASP A 127 -5.48 6.62 -3.06
C ASP A 127 -5.67 7.20 -4.47
N GLN A 128 -6.50 8.23 -4.64
CA GLN A 128 -6.64 8.95 -5.90
C GLN A 128 -5.39 9.76 -6.26
N LEU A 129 -4.71 10.33 -5.27
CA LEU A 129 -3.40 10.97 -5.49
C LEU A 129 -2.35 9.94 -5.88
N LEU A 130 -2.29 8.81 -5.16
CA LEU A 130 -1.35 7.74 -5.45
C LEU A 130 -1.54 7.16 -6.86
N ALA A 131 -2.78 7.05 -7.34
CA ALA A 131 -3.06 6.55 -8.69
C ALA A 131 -2.55 7.45 -9.83
N ARG A 132 -2.13 8.68 -9.54
CA ARG A 132 -1.57 9.62 -10.53
C ARG A 132 -0.05 9.46 -10.70
N GLU A 133 0.61 8.70 -9.84
CA GLU A 133 2.06 8.44 -9.80
C GLU A 133 2.44 7.09 -10.43
#